data_AF-A0AAD2FUI5-F1
#
_entry.id   AF-A0AAD2FUI5-F1
#
_cell.length_a   1.000
_cell.length_b   1.000
_cell.length_c   1.000
_cell.angle_alpha   90.00
_cell.angle_beta   90.00
_cell.angle_gamma   90.00
#
_symmetry.space_group_name_H-M   'P 1'
#
loop_
_entity.id
_entity.type
_entity.pdbx_description
1 polymer ?
#
loop_
_entity_poly.entity_id
_entity_poly.type
_entity_poly.pdbx_seq_one_letter_code
_entity_poly.pdbx_strand_id
1 'polypeptide(L)'
;MTTIHRISKYGKLLILVQRTHTPALGTIPNLLFIGQFYDENPDLMEGDSKPLPPHPPKFNNRDGRIMMENIESWARTAYGYRGIRLDYIFRENSELPVAGDPGFLRADDGSRSIKEELVRRAAHTGAVFRCNNQKFWVMLHAVTHETDAYNHVRQFAPTLDGQAAYFALFAQYRGRGHFTNERQAAVRVLATLHWNGKA
;
A
#
# COMPACT_ATOMS: atom_id res chain seq x y z
N MET A 1 8.72 30.87 11.59
CA MET A 1 9.03 29.48 11.98
C MET A 1 10.55 29.26 11.95
N THR A 2 11.18 28.89 13.06
CA THR A 2 12.64 28.86 13.23
C THR A 2 13.29 27.64 12.53
N THR A 3 14.54 27.78 12.07
CA THR A 3 15.32 26.74 11.38
C THR A 3 15.36 25.39 12.12
N ILE A 4 15.32 25.43 13.46
CA ILE A 4 15.31 24.25 14.34
C ILE A 4 14.07 23.35 14.09
N HIS A 5 12.88 23.94 13.90
CA HIS A 5 11.66 23.17 13.64
C HIS A 5 11.74 22.38 12.33
N ARG A 6 12.39 22.95 11.30
CA ARG A 6 12.56 22.31 9.99
C ARG A 6 13.51 21.11 10.06
N ILE A 7 14.58 21.22 10.86
CA ILE A 7 15.52 20.12 11.09
C ILE A 7 14.84 18.98 11.85
N SER A 8 14.00 19.28 12.85
CA SER A 8 13.23 18.25 13.57
C SER A 8 12.33 17.45 12.63
N LYS A 9 11.57 18.14 11.76
CA LYS A 9 10.73 17.49 10.73
C LYS A 9 11.53 16.67 9.73
N TYR A 10 12.69 17.16 9.32
CA TYR A 10 13.61 16.41 8.47
C TYR A 10 14.09 15.12 9.13
N GLY A 11 14.50 15.18 10.41
CA GLY A 11 14.90 14.01 11.17
C GLY A 11 13.78 12.98 11.29
N LYS A 12 12.55 13.42 11.60
CA LYS A 12 11.37 12.55 11.60
C LYS A 12 11.16 11.85 10.26
N LEU A 13 11.25 12.60 9.15
CA LEU A 13 11.11 12.01 7.82
C LEU A 13 12.20 10.97 7.53
N LEU A 14 13.47 11.26 7.82
CA LEU A 14 14.58 10.33 7.61
C LEU A 14 14.38 8.99 8.32
N ILE A 15 13.87 9.02 9.56
CA ILE A 15 13.55 7.82 10.33
C ILE A 15 12.46 7.01 9.61
N LEU A 16 11.41 7.68 9.13
CA LEU A 16 10.32 6.99 8.41
C LEU A 16 10.81 6.36 7.10
N VAL A 17 11.63 7.07 6.32
CA VAL A 17 12.12 6.60 5.01
C VAL A 17 13.42 5.78 5.09
N GLN A 18 13.88 5.48 6.29
CA GLN A 18 15.10 4.71 6.56
C GLN A 18 16.30 5.21 5.73
N ARG A 19 16.48 6.54 5.69
CA ARG A 19 17.65 7.16 5.04
C ARG A 19 18.59 7.70 6.09
N THR A 20 19.87 7.40 5.92
CA THR A 20 20.93 8.04 6.69
C THR A 20 21.14 9.47 6.20
N HIS A 21 21.34 10.39 7.13
CA HIS A 21 21.66 11.77 6.78
C HIS A 21 22.98 11.84 5.98
N THR A 22 22.96 12.61 4.90
CA THR A 22 24.18 13.08 4.23
C THR A 22 24.04 14.57 3.94
N PRO A 23 25.17 15.30 3.80
CA PRO A 23 25.15 16.73 3.47
C PRO A 23 24.34 17.04 2.20
N ALA A 24 24.34 16.14 1.22
CA ALA A 24 23.56 16.29 -0.01
C ALA A 24 22.04 16.22 0.21
N LEU A 25 21.57 15.51 1.23
CA LEU A 25 20.15 15.44 1.57
C LEU A 25 19.70 16.63 2.44
N GLY A 26 20.57 17.08 3.35
CA GLY A 26 20.30 18.16 4.31
C GLY A 26 20.40 19.59 3.73
N THR A 27 20.16 19.77 2.44
CA THR A 27 20.24 21.09 1.80
C THR A 27 19.07 21.99 2.24
N ILE A 28 19.29 23.31 2.28
CA ILE A 28 18.25 24.28 2.65
C ILE A 28 16.96 24.09 1.82
N PRO A 29 17.01 23.89 0.48
CA PRO A 29 15.81 23.65 -0.31
C PRO A 29 15.02 22.40 0.10
N ASN A 30 15.70 21.32 0.51
CA ASN A 30 15.03 20.11 0.98
C ASN A 30 14.40 20.34 2.36
N LEU A 31 15.10 21.01 3.27
CA LEU A 31 14.58 21.36 4.60
C LEU A 31 13.36 22.27 4.51
N LEU A 32 13.36 23.23 3.59
CA LEU A 32 12.21 24.10 3.33
C LEU A 32 11.03 23.30 2.79
N PHE A 33 11.25 22.46 1.78
CA PHE A 33 10.21 21.64 1.17
C PHE A 33 9.55 20.68 2.18
N ILE A 34 10.37 20.00 3.00
CA ILE A 34 9.86 19.12 4.06
C ILE A 34 9.14 19.93 5.14
N GLY A 35 9.72 21.06 5.54
CA GLY A 35 9.11 21.97 6.51
C GLY A 35 7.69 22.34 6.11
N GLN A 36 7.57 22.88 4.89
CA GLN A 36 6.30 23.30 4.27
C GLN A 36 5.30 22.15 4.18
N PHE A 37 5.72 20.97 3.72
CA PHE A 37 4.82 19.82 3.63
C PHE A 37 4.21 19.43 4.98
N TYR A 38 5.01 19.41 6.06
CA TYR A 38 4.51 19.14 7.40
C TYR A 38 3.60 20.26 7.93
N ASP A 39 3.86 21.52 7.57
CA ASP A 39 3.01 22.67 7.95
C ASP A 39 1.66 22.65 7.23
N GLU A 40 1.63 22.22 5.98
CA GLU A 40 0.42 22.07 5.18
C GLU A 40 -0.39 20.81 5.57
N ASN A 41 0.27 19.82 6.17
CA ASN A 41 -0.32 18.50 6.47
C ASN A 41 -0.12 18.07 7.94
N PRO A 42 -0.45 18.92 8.94
CA PRO A 42 -0.19 18.62 10.35
C PRO A 42 -0.97 17.39 10.81
N ASP A 43 -2.24 17.27 10.42
CA ASP A 43 -3.11 16.14 10.80
C ASP A 43 -2.62 14.80 10.23
N LEU A 44 -1.97 14.82 9.06
CA LEU A 44 -1.43 13.60 8.46
C LEU A 44 -0.14 13.17 9.17
N MET A 45 0.78 14.11 9.42
CA MET A 45 2.14 13.79 9.81
C MET A 45 2.33 13.70 11.33
N GLU A 46 1.59 14.51 12.08
CA GLU A 46 1.70 14.62 13.54
C GLU A 46 0.42 14.20 14.27
N GLY A 47 -0.71 14.12 13.57
CA GLY A 47 -1.98 13.65 14.12
C GLY A 47 -2.10 12.13 14.19
N ASP A 48 -3.26 11.70 14.71
CA ASP A 48 -3.70 10.31 14.64
C ASP A 48 -4.03 9.91 13.21
N SER A 49 -4.17 8.61 12.99
CA SER A 49 -4.49 8.09 11.68
C SER A 49 -5.84 8.62 11.17
N LYS A 50 -5.88 9.14 9.94
CA LYS A 50 -7.12 9.68 9.34
C LYS A 50 -8.24 8.62 9.30
N PRO A 51 -9.52 9.01 9.34
CA PRO A 51 -10.61 8.08 9.07
C PRO A 51 -10.42 7.34 7.73
N LEU A 52 -10.84 6.08 7.68
CA LEU A 52 -10.79 5.32 6.44
C LEU A 52 -11.78 5.90 5.42
N PRO A 53 -11.41 5.96 4.13
CA PRO A 53 -12.38 6.28 3.08
C PRO A 53 -13.44 5.18 2.98
N PRO A 54 -14.62 5.46 2.38
CA PRO A 54 -15.68 4.47 2.21
C PRO A 54 -15.16 3.19 1.56
N HIS A 55 -15.57 2.04 2.12
CA HIS A 55 -15.10 0.75 1.62
C HIS A 55 -15.74 0.43 0.26
N PRO A 56 -15.02 -0.29 -0.63
CA PRO A 56 -15.61 -0.84 -1.84
C PRO A 56 -16.67 -1.90 -1.51
N PRO A 57 -17.41 -2.42 -2.51
CA PRO A 57 -18.36 -3.51 -2.28
C PRO A 57 -17.73 -4.72 -1.57
N LYS A 58 -18.56 -5.50 -0.89
CA LYS A 58 -18.11 -6.75 -0.26
C LYS A 58 -17.55 -7.73 -1.28
N PHE A 59 -16.60 -8.54 -0.86
CA PHE A 59 -15.86 -9.47 -1.69
C PHE A 59 -16.79 -10.49 -2.37
N ASN A 60 -16.64 -10.65 -3.68
CA ASN A 60 -17.32 -11.68 -4.47
C ASN A 60 -16.27 -12.55 -5.17
N ASN A 61 -16.36 -13.86 -4.97
CA ASN A 61 -15.41 -14.82 -5.53
C ASN A 61 -15.39 -14.86 -7.05
N ARG A 62 -16.52 -14.55 -7.71
CA ARG A 62 -16.62 -14.59 -9.18
C ARG A 62 -15.67 -13.59 -9.86
N ASP A 63 -15.51 -12.42 -9.25
CA ASP A 63 -14.74 -11.29 -9.78
C ASP A 63 -13.51 -11.01 -8.90
N GLY A 64 -12.91 -12.07 -8.34
CA GLY A 64 -11.83 -11.96 -7.34
C GLY A 64 -10.69 -11.03 -7.77
N ARG A 65 -10.30 -11.06 -9.05
CA ARG A 65 -9.26 -10.15 -9.60
C ARG A 65 -9.63 -8.67 -9.49
N ILE A 66 -10.85 -8.30 -9.89
CA ILE A 66 -11.35 -6.92 -9.86
C ILE A 66 -11.46 -6.46 -8.41
N MET A 67 -11.90 -7.35 -7.52
CA MET A 67 -11.99 -7.05 -6.10
C MET A 67 -10.62 -6.82 -5.46
N MET A 68 -9.58 -7.57 -5.85
CA MET A 68 -8.21 -7.28 -5.43
C MET A 68 -7.72 -5.91 -5.94
N GLU A 69 -8.00 -5.57 -7.20
CA GLU A 69 -7.72 -4.24 -7.78
C GLU A 69 -8.43 -3.11 -6.98
N ASN A 70 -9.68 -3.33 -6.58
CA ASN A 70 -10.45 -2.38 -5.78
C ASN A 70 -9.86 -2.18 -4.38
N ILE A 71 -9.39 -3.27 -3.73
CA ILE A 71 -8.71 -3.19 -2.44
C ILE A 71 -7.40 -2.39 -2.57
N GLU A 72 -6.61 -2.65 -3.60
CA GLU A 72 -5.37 -1.89 -3.84
C GLU A 72 -5.66 -0.41 -4.10
N SER A 73 -6.67 -0.11 -4.91
CA SER A 73 -7.12 1.27 -5.17
C SER A 73 -7.58 1.96 -3.88
N TRP A 74 -8.32 1.25 -3.04
CA TRP A 74 -8.76 1.76 -1.75
C TRP A 74 -7.57 2.05 -0.82
N ALA A 75 -6.57 1.17 -0.76
CA ALA A 75 -5.34 1.40 0.01
C ALA A 75 -4.53 2.61 -0.49
N ARG A 76 -4.54 2.91 -1.80
CA ARG A 76 -3.94 4.14 -2.38
C ARG A 76 -4.70 5.41 -1.98
N THR A 77 -5.95 5.33 -1.55
CA THR A 77 -6.71 6.50 -1.06
C THR A 77 -6.67 6.65 0.46
N ALA A 78 -6.28 5.60 1.17
CA ALA A 78 -6.22 5.56 2.63
C ALA A 78 -4.82 5.94 3.16
N TYR A 79 -4.80 6.81 4.17
CA TYR A 79 -3.59 7.19 4.89
C TYR A 79 -3.55 6.53 6.26
N GLY A 80 -2.42 5.94 6.60
CA GLY A 80 -2.10 5.39 7.91
C GLY A 80 -1.58 6.44 8.89
N TYR A 81 -0.95 5.97 9.95
CA TYR A 81 -0.15 6.78 10.88
C TYR A 81 1.03 7.42 10.14
N ARG A 82 1.42 8.61 10.60
CA ARG A 82 2.54 9.39 10.04
C ARG A 82 2.38 9.73 8.55
N GLY A 83 1.14 9.80 8.08
CA GLY A 83 0.82 10.25 6.72
C GLY A 83 1.27 9.28 5.63
N ILE A 84 1.59 8.03 5.97
CA ILE A 84 2.02 7.01 5.02
C ILE A 84 0.77 6.41 4.38
N ARG A 85 0.70 6.42 3.06
CA ARG A 85 -0.38 5.78 2.29
C ARG A 85 -0.30 4.27 2.48
N LEU A 86 -1.44 3.59 2.70
CA LEU A 86 -1.44 2.19 3.17
C LEU A 86 -1.02 1.16 2.12
N ASP A 87 -0.98 1.54 0.84
CA ASP A 87 -0.49 0.71 -0.26
C ASP A 87 0.99 0.33 -0.14
N TYR A 88 1.78 1.04 0.68
CA TYR A 88 3.16 0.65 0.97
C TYR A 88 3.28 -0.76 1.59
N ILE A 89 2.20 -1.30 2.16
CA ILE A 89 2.14 -2.64 2.76
C ILE A 89 2.27 -3.75 1.70
N PHE A 90 1.91 -3.47 0.45
CA PHE A 90 1.94 -4.44 -0.64
C PHE A 90 3.35 -4.78 -1.13
N ARG A 91 4.38 -4.07 -0.65
CA ARG A 91 5.76 -4.37 -1.00
C ARG A 91 6.14 -5.73 -0.42
N GLU A 92 6.34 -6.70 -1.31
CA GLU A 92 6.72 -8.09 -0.96
C GLU A 92 8.07 -8.13 -0.25
N ASN A 93 9.02 -7.31 -0.71
CA ASN A 93 10.32 -7.15 -0.07
C ASN A 93 10.32 -5.89 0.79
N SER A 94 10.59 -6.07 2.09
CA SER A 94 10.85 -4.97 3.02
C SER A 94 12.21 -4.31 2.78
N GLU A 95 13.07 -4.95 1.97
CA GLU A 95 14.38 -4.42 1.61
C GLU A 95 14.25 -3.09 0.86
N LEU A 96 15.16 -2.17 1.15
CA LEU A 96 15.16 -0.86 0.56
C LEU A 96 15.50 -0.98 -0.94
N PRO A 97 14.77 -0.32 -1.84
CA PRO A 97 15.09 -0.37 -3.26
C PRO A 97 16.46 0.25 -3.49
N VAL A 98 17.44 -0.58 -3.86
CA VAL A 98 18.78 -0.14 -4.27
C VAL A 98 18.81 0.16 -5.77
N ALA A 99 18.15 -0.67 -6.57
CA ALA A 99 18.00 -0.47 -8.01
C ALA A 99 16.76 0.39 -8.32
N GLY A 100 16.93 1.47 -9.09
CA GLY A 100 15.82 2.31 -9.54
C GLY A 100 15.27 3.31 -8.50
N ASP A 101 15.99 3.60 -7.41
CA ASP A 101 15.64 4.72 -6.51
C ASP A 101 15.83 6.05 -7.28
N PRO A 102 14.75 6.83 -7.53
CA PRO A 102 14.85 8.12 -8.24
C PRO A 102 15.56 9.19 -7.41
N GLY A 103 15.93 8.88 -6.17
CA GLY A 103 16.64 9.75 -5.26
C GLY A 103 15.72 10.36 -4.20
N PHE A 104 16.32 11.06 -3.25
CA PHE A 104 15.62 11.59 -2.09
C PHE A 104 14.53 12.62 -2.48
N LEU A 105 13.31 12.36 -2.01
CA LEU A 105 12.13 13.20 -2.27
C LEU A 105 11.78 13.25 -3.75
N ARG A 106 12.03 12.16 -4.49
CA ARG A 106 11.72 12.06 -5.91
C ARG A 106 10.67 10.97 -6.16
N ALA A 107 9.71 11.31 -7.02
CA ALA A 107 8.83 10.34 -7.66
C ALA A 107 9.52 9.77 -8.91
N ASP A 108 8.92 8.74 -9.50
CA ASP A 108 9.49 8.01 -10.63
C ASP A 108 9.55 8.88 -11.91
N ASP A 109 8.70 9.91 -12.00
CA ASP A 109 8.71 10.93 -13.05
C ASP A 109 9.76 12.05 -12.81
N GLY A 110 10.55 11.96 -11.74
CA GLY A 110 11.54 12.95 -11.33
C GLY A 110 10.96 14.16 -10.59
N SER A 111 9.64 14.24 -10.40
CA SER A 111 9.00 15.31 -9.63
C SER A 111 9.30 15.19 -8.13
N ARG A 112 9.12 16.28 -7.37
CA ARG A 112 9.33 16.25 -5.92
C ARG A 112 8.10 15.69 -5.21
N SER A 113 8.27 14.59 -4.47
CA SER A 113 7.18 14.00 -3.69
C SER A 113 7.67 13.36 -2.40
N ILE A 114 7.15 13.83 -1.26
CA ILE A 114 7.35 13.19 0.05
C ILE A 114 6.48 11.94 0.19
N LYS A 115 5.28 11.96 -0.40
CA LYS A 115 4.34 10.83 -0.29
C LYS A 115 4.87 9.58 -0.99
N GLU A 116 5.40 9.73 -2.21
CA GLU A 116 5.98 8.60 -2.94
C GLU A 116 7.27 8.10 -2.28
N GLU A 117 8.09 9.00 -1.71
CA GLU A 117 9.25 8.61 -0.90
C GLU A 117 8.83 7.76 0.31
N LEU A 118 7.78 8.17 1.04
CA LEU A 118 7.24 7.43 2.17
C LEU A 118 6.72 6.06 1.74
N VAL A 119 5.93 5.96 0.67
CA VAL A 119 5.43 4.66 0.17
C VAL A 119 6.57 3.75 -0.25
N ARG A 120 7.58 4.29 -0.92
CA ARG A 120 8.71 3.51 -1.44
C ARG A 120 9.62 2.97 -0.34
N ARG A 121 9.81 3.70 0.76
CA ARG A 121 10.86 3.40 1.75
C ARG A 121 10.40 3.23 3.20
N ALA A 122 9.12 3.45 3.50
CA ALA A 122 8.60 3.29 4.86
C ALA A 122 8.98 1.94 5.46
N ALA A 123 9.33 1.90 6.75
CA ALA A 123 9.68 0.65 7.40
C ALA A 123 8.49 -0.32 7.46
N HIS A 124 8.76 -1.60 7.22
CA HIS A 124 7.84 -2.71 7.52
C HIS A 124 8.07 -3.29 8.91
N THR A 125 8.56 -2.45 9.83
CA THR A 125 8.89 -2.83 11.21
C THR A 125 8.57 -1.69 12.18
N GLY A 126 8.51 -2.02 13.47
CA GLY A 126 8.27 -1.04 14.53
C GLY A 126 6.81 -0.64 14.71
N ALA A 127 6.59 0.33 15.60
CA ALA A 127 5.25 0.73 16.04
C ALA A 127 4.38 1.32 14.91
N VAL A 128 4.98 2.15 14.04
CA VAL A 128 4.26 2.77 12.92
C VAL A 128 3.75 1.72 11.95
N PHE A 129 4.60 0.75 11.58
CA PHE A 129 4.19 -0.36 10.73
C PHE A 129 3.08 -1.18 11.37
N ARG A 130 3.24 -1.56 12.65
CA ARG A 130 2.22 -2.35 13.37
C ARG A 130 0.85 -1.66 13.33
N CYS A 131 0.78 -0.37 13.68
CA CYS A 131 -0.48 0.36 13.68
C CYS A 131 -1.10 0.48 12.26
N ASN A 132 -0.26 0.69 11.25
CA ASN A 132 -0.70 0.71 9.85
C ASN A 132 -1.18 -0.67 9.37
N ASN A 133 -0.51 -1.74 9.78
CA ASN A 133 -0.87 -3.11 9.44
C ASN A 133 -2.22 -3.50 10.06
N GLN A 134 -2.43 -3.15 11.33
CA GLN A 134 -3.72 -3.32 12.01
C GLN A 134 -4.84 -2.54 11.34
N LYS A 135 -4.55 -1.30 10.93
CA LYS A 135 -5.52 -0.49 10.20
C LYS A 135 -5.87 -1.10 8.84
N PHE A 136 -4.88 -1.62 8.15
CA PHE A 136 -5.10 -2.30 6.87
C PHE A 136 -5.86 -3.62 7.04
N TRP A 137 -5.66 -4.34 8.15
CA TRP A 137 -6.52 -5.46 8.52
C TRP A 137 -7.99 -5.04 8.67
N VAL A 138 -8.28 -3.92 9.34
CA VAL A 138 -9.66 -3.41 9.46
C VAL A 138 -10.27 -3.12 8.08
N MET A 139 -9.47 -2.61 7.13
CA MET A 139 -9.91 -2.45 5.75
C MET A 139 -10.29 -3.79 5.12
N LEU A 140 -9.40 -4.79 5.16
CA LEU A 140 -9.69 -6.11 4.61
C LEU A 140 -10.90 -6.76 5.28
N HIS A 141 -11.04 -6.62 6.58
CA HIS A 141 -12.19 -7.13 7.32
C HIS A 141 -13.51 -6.53 6.82
N ALA A 142 -13.56 -5.22 6.59
CA ALA A 142 -14.78 -4.55 6.13
C ALA A 142 -15.32 -5.12 4.80
N VAL A 143 -14.43 -5.56 3.90
CA VAL A 143 -14.80 -6.08 2.59
C VAL A 143 -14.94 -7.61 2.56
N THR A 144 -14.22 -8.33 3.42
CA THR A 144 -14.25 -9.81 3.45
C THR A 144 -15.25 -10.39 4.43
N HIS A 145 -15.63 -9.66 5.48
CA HIS A 145 -16.54 -10.19 6.49
C HIS A 145 -17.92 -10.56 5.91
N GLU A 146 -18.44 -11.71 6.33
CA GLU A 146 -19.67 -12.36 5.80
C GLU A 146 -19.56 -12.84 4.35
N THR A 147 -18.33 -13.02 3.84
CA THR A 147 -18.08 -13.61 2.52
C THR A 147 -17.20 -14.84 2.63
N ASP A 148 -17.19 -15.70 1.61
CA ASP A 148 -16.31 -16.87 1.56
C ASP A 148 -14.83 -16.50 1.64
N ALA A 149 -14.47 -15.30 1.17
CA ALA A 149 -13.09 -14.79 1.24
C ALA A 149 -12.59 -14.65 2.68
N TYR A 150 -13.51 -14.48 3.65
CA TYR A 150 -13.17 -14.43 5.08
C TYR A 150 -12.43 -15.68 5.55
N ASN A 151 -12.74 -16.86 4.97
CA ASN A 151 -12.09 -18.11 5.36
C ASN A 151 -10.58 -18.10 5.13
N HIS A 152 -10.10 -17.34 4.14
CA HIS A 152 -8.68 -17.20 3.85
C HIS A 152 -7.95 -16.25 4.81
N VAL A 153 -8.68 -15.27 5.36
CA VAL A 153 -8.09 -14.22 6.20
C VAL A 153 -8.35 -14.40 7.69
N ARG A 154 -9.34 -15.22 8.10
CA ARG A 154 -9.77 -15.37 9.50
C ARG A 154 -8.64 -15.66 10.49
N GLN A 155 -7.63 -16.41 10.04
CA GLN A 155 -6.48 -16.80 10.86
C GLN A 155 -5.62 -15.61 11.33
N PHE A 156 -5.71 -14.48 10.64
CA PHE A 156 -4.97 -13.25 10.96
C PHE A 156 -5.76 -12.29 11.85
N ALA A 157 -7.02 -12.60 12.19
CA ALA A 157 -7.85 -11.76 13.04
C ALA A 157 -7.29 -11.56 14.46
N PRO A 158 -6.70 -12.56 15.13
CA PRO A 158 -6.15 -12.38 16.49
C PRO A 158 -4.97 -11.41 16.54
N THR A 159 -4.13 -11.39 15.50
CA THR A 159 -2.95 -10.53 15.40
C THR A 159 -3.23 -9.22 14.66
N LEU A 160 -4.40 -9.11 14.01
CA LEU A 160 -4.79 -8.01 13.14
C LEU A 160 -3.75 -7.77 12.03
N ASP A 161 -3.24 -8.86 11.45
CA ASP A 161 -2.19 -8.80 10.44
C ASP A 161 -2.76 -8.62 9.02
N GLY A 162 -2.85 -7.37 8.59
CA GLY A 162 -3.40 -7.00 7.29
C GLY A 162 -2.51 -7.42 6.11
N GLN A 163 -1.20 -7.34 6.26
CA GLN A 163 -0.23 -7.69 5.23
C GLN A 163 -0.31 -9.18 4.91
N ALA A 164 -0.22 -10.02 5.94
CA ALA A 164 -0.30 -11.47 5.76
C ALA A 164 -1.68 -11.88 5.20
N ALA A 165 -2.76 -11.27 5.70
CA ALA A 165 -4.11 -11.48 5.18
C ALA A 165 -4.24 -11.12 3.69
N TYR A 166 -3.68 -9.99 3.27
CA TYR A 166 -3.68 -9.59 1.86
C TYR A 166 -2.91 -10.56 0.99
N PHE A 167 -1.70 -10.98 1.39
CA PHE A 167 -0.93 -11.93 0.61
C PHE A 167 -1.60 -13.31 0.53
N ALA A 168 -2.32 -13.73 1.57
CA ALA A 168 -3.15 -14.94 1.51
C ALA A 168 -4.28 -14.82 0.47
N LEU A 169 -4.99 -13.68 0.43
CA LEU A 169 -5.99 -13.41 -0.61
C LEU A 169 -5.37 -13.32 -2.00
N PHE A 170 -4.23 -12.62 -2.12
CA PHE A 170 -3.50 -12.50 -3.37
C PHE A 170 -3.08 -13.87 -3.92
N ALA A 171 -2.55 -14.75 -3.07
CA ALA A 171 -2.21 -16.11 -3.46
C ALA A 171 -3.43 -16.92 -3.91
N GLN A 172 -4.59 -16.72 -3.28
CA GLN A 172 -5.83 -17.44 -3.63
C GLN A 172 -6.42 -16.97 -4.97
N TYR A 173 -6.57 -15.66 -5.17
CA TYR A 173 -7.32 -15.08 -6.30
C TYR A 173 -6.42 -14.59 -7.45
N ARG A 174 -5.11 -14.47 -7.23
CA ARG A 174 -4.10 -14.11 -8.26
C ARG A 174 -2.93 -15.09 -8.33
N GLY A 175 -2.98 -16.20 -7.60
CA GLY A 175 -1.93 -17.22 -7.66
C GLY A 175 -1.93 -18.03 -8.95
N ARG A 176 -0.84 -18.78 -9.16
CA ARG A 176 -0.63 -19.64 -10.34
C ARG A 176 -1.77 -20.65 -10.57
N GLY A 177 -2.41 -21.12 -9.51
CA GLY A 177 -3.58 -22.01 -9.59
C GLY A 177 -4.79 -21.35 -10.24
N HIS A 178 -5.07 -20.07 -9.94
CA HIS A 178 -6.16 -19.31 -10.55
C HIS A 178 -5.95 -19.16 -12.05
N PHE A 179 -4.77 -18.71 -12.47
CA PHE A 179 -4.43 -18.58 -13.89
C PHE A 179 -4.50 -19.92 -14.63
N THR A 180 -4.11 -21.01 -13.97
CA THR A 180 -4.21 -22.36 -14.57
C THR A 180 -5.67 -22.76 -14.76
N ASN A 181 -6.53 -22.49 -13.78
CA ASN A 181 -7.96 -22.78 -13.85
C ASN A 181 -8.68 -21.92 -14.91
N GLU A 182 -8.40 -20.62 -14.97
CA GLU A 182 -8.93 -19.74 -16.01
C GLU A 182 -8.47 -20.18 -17.40
N ARG A 183 -7.18 -20.53 -17.56
CA ARG A 183 -6.65 -21.05 -18.81
C ARG A 183 -7.35 -22.35 -19.20
N GLN A 184 -7.55 -23.28 -18.27
CA GLN A 184 -8.26 -24.53 -18.55
C GLN A 184 -9.73 -24.27 -18.93
N ALA A 185 -10.41 -23.33 -18.27
CA ALA A 185 -11.77 -22.94 -18.62
C ALA A 185 -11.82 -22.35 -20.04
N ALA A 186 -10.91 -21.44 -20.39
CA ALA A 186 -10.80 -20.87 -21.73
C ALA A 186 -10.50 -21.94 -22.80
N VAL A 187 -9.60 -22.89 -22.51
CA VAL A 187 -9.29 -24.02 -23.40
C VAL A 187 -10.53 -24.90 -23.62
N ARG A 188 -11.34 -25.16 -22.58
CA ARG A 188 -12.59 -25.92 -22.73
C ARG A 188 -13.57 -25.20 -23.65
N VAL A 189 -13.72 -23.89 -23.49
CA VAL A 189 -14.59 -23.07 -24.36
C VAL A 189 -14.12 -23.12 -25.81
N LEU A 190 -12.81 -22.96 -26.05
CA LEU A 190 -12.23 -23.08 -27.39
C LEU A 190 -12.43 -24.47 -27.99
N ALA A 191 -12.29 -25.54 -27.19
CA ALA A 191 -12.51 -26.91 -27.65
C ALA A 191 -13.98 -27.16 -28.06
N THR A 192 -14.93 -26.45 -27.44
CA THR A 192 -16.36 -26.52 -27.77
C THR A 192 -16.81 -25.48 -28.79
N LEU A 193 -15.92 -24.59 -29.24
CA LEU A 193 -16.25 -23.53 -30.18
C LEU A 193 -16.20 -24.08 -31.59
N HIS A 194 -17.37 -24.34 -32.15
CA HIS A 194 -17.52 -24.79 -33.54
C HIS A 194 -18.03 -23.63 -34.39
N TRP A 195 -17.36 -23.37 -35.52
CA TRP A 195 -17.86 -22.41 -36.52
C TRP A 195 -19.11 -22.97 -37.20
N ASN A 196 -20.23 -22.24 -37.16
CA ASN A 196 -21.52 -22.71 -37.70
C ASN A 196 -21.88 -22.16 -39.09
N GLY A 197 -20.93 -21.50 -39.79
CA GLY A 197 -21.09 -21.13 -41.20
C GLY A 197 -22.15 -20.07 -41.51
N LYS A 198 -22.75 -19.40 -40.51
CA LYS A 198 -23.68 -18.31 -40.73
C LYS A 198 -22.94 -16.97 -40.66
N ALA A 199 -22.68 -16.40 -41.84
CA ALA A 199 -22.28 -15.00 -42.02
C ALA A 199 -23.51 -14.09 -41.96
#